data_AF-A0A935YVQ3-F1
#
_entry.id   AF-A0A935YVQ3-F1
#
_cell.length_a   1.000
_cell.length_b   1.000
_cell.length_c   1.000
_cell.angle_alpha   90.00
_cell.angle_beta   90.00
_cell.angle_gamma   90.00
#
_symmetry.space_group_name_H-M   'P 1'
#
loop_
_entity.id
_entity.type
_entity.pdbx_description
1 polymer ?
#
loop_
_entity_poly.entity_id
_entity_poly.type
_entity_poly.pdbx_seq_one_letter_code
_entity_poly.pdbx_strand_id
1 'polypeptide(L)'
;MPEKTAHRRDAPISYRPPKALREEFYRRFEDSGLSMNAFITKGVLGSKSRRAQDERLILARLLQDAGRIADRLHDMSLADASECPPDLKSALDDLAQIRAALLALMGRRP
;
A
#
# COMPACT_ATOMS: atom_id res chain seq x y z
N MET A 1 45.41 -14.60 -7.45
CA MET A 1 44.28 -13.72 -7.85
C MET A 1 43.18 -14.64 -8.39
N PRO A 2 42.06 -14.89 -7.69
CA PRO A 2 41.02 -15.72 -8.27
C PRO A 2 40.23 -14.90 -9.31
N GLU A 3 40.16 -15.45 -10.54
CA GLU A 3 39.35 -14.91 -11.64
C GLU A 3 37.88 -14.77 -11.21
N LYS A 4 37.35 -13.56 -11.30
CA LYS A 4 35.90 -13.31 -11.23
C LYS A 4 35.29 -13.81 -12.52
N THR A 5 34.86 -15.06 -12.56
CA THR A 5 34.01 -15.56 -13.63
C THR A 5 32.73 -14.72 -13.66
N ALA A 6 32.55 -13.95 -14.73
CA ALA A 6 31.36 -13.17 -14.95
C ALA A 6 30.17 -14.13 -15.11
N HIS A 7 29.36 -14.27 -14.07
CA HIS A 7 28.09 -15.00 -14.14
C HIS A 7 27.22 -14.36 -15.23
N ARG A 8 27.21 -14.97 -16.42
CA ARG A 8 26.24 -14.66 -17.46
C ARG A 8 24.88 -15.09 -16.94
N ARG A 9 23.95 -14.14 -16.86
CA ARG A 9 22.55 -14.43 -16.54
C ARG A 9 21.98 -15.35 -17.60
N ASP A 10 21.14 -16.30 -17.19
CA ASP A 10 20.41 -17.16 -18.12
C ASP A 10 19.60 -16.33 -19.12
N ALA A 11 19.38 -16.92 -20.31
CA ALA A 11 18.63 -16.25 -21.36
C ALA A 11 17.22 -15.84 -20.87
N PRO A 12 16.70 -14.66 -21.26
CA PRO A 12 15.37 -14.24 -20.86
C PRO A 12 14.29 -15.21 -21.34
N ILE A 13 13.29 -15.46 -20.50
CA ILE A 13 12.09 -16.22 -20.87
C ILE A 13 11.25 -15.37 -21.84
N SER A 14 11.01 -15.87 -23.06
CA SER A 14 10.10 -15.23 -24.01
C SER A 14 8.66 -15.68 -23.72
N TYR A 15 7.82 -14.75 -23.28
CA TYR A 15 6.39 -14.99 -23.11
C TYR A 15 5.59 -14.41 -24.29
N ARG A 16 4.67 -15.20 -24.84
CA ARG A 16 3.73 -14.76 -25.87
C ARG A 16 2.30 -14.99 -25.38
N PRO A 17 1.52 -13.93 -25.10
CA PRO A 17 0.12 -14.07 -24.70
C PRO A 17 -0.72 -14.77 -25.79
N PRO A 18 -1.69 -15.63 -25.40
CA PRO A 18 -2.69 -16.17 -26.32
C PRO A 18 -3.39 -15.06 -27.10
N LYS A 19 -3.73 -15.29 -28.39
CA LYS A 19 -4.33 -14.27 -29.27
C LYS A 19 -5.55 -13.58 -28.61
N ALA A 20 -6.44 -14.37 -28.02
CA ALA A 20 -7.67 -13.87 -27.39
C ALA A 20 -7.42 -12.97 -26.17
N LEU A 21 -6.30 -13.14 -25.47
CA LEU A 21 -5.98 -12.41 -24.24
C LEU A 21 -4.92 -11.33 -24.46
N ARG A 22 -4.42 -11.16 -25.69
CA ARG A 22 -3.28 -10.30 -25.98
C ARG A 22 -3.56 -8.84 -25.65
N GLU A 23 -4.67 -8.31 -26.14
CA GLU A 23 -5.04 -6.91 -25.91
C GLU A 23 -5.28 -6.64 -24.42
N GLU A 24 -5.95 -7.56 -23.73
CA GLU A 24 -6.16 -7.45 -22.30
C GLU A 24 -4.85 -7.52 -21.51
N PHE A 25 -3.92 -8.40 -21.91
CA PHE A 25 -2.60 -8.49 -21.29
C PHE A 25 -1.84 -7.16 -21.40
N TYR A 26 -1.77 -6.57 -22.59
CA TYR A 26 -1.05 -5.31 -22.80
C TYR A 26 -1.72 -4.13 -22.10
N ARG A 27 -3.05 -4.05 -22.12
CA ARG A 27 -3.80 -3.04 -21.34
C ARG A 27 -3.49 -3.13 -19.85
N ARG A 28 -3.61 -4.32 -19.25
CA ARG A 28 -3.28 -4.53 -17.83
C ARG A 28 -1.81 -4.21 -17.52
N PHE A 29 -0.90 -4.48 -18.46
CA PHE A 29 0.51 -4.15 -18.34
C PHE A 29 0.73 -2.63 -18.32
N GLU A 30 0.13 -1.88 -19.26
CA GLU A 30 0.22 -0.42 -19.34
C GLU A 30 -0.37 0.24 -18.08
N ASP A 31 -1.57 -0.19 -17.66
CA ASP A 31 -2.24 0.29 -16.45
C ASP A 31 -1.41 0.03 -15.18
N SER A 32 -0.56 -0.99 -15.18
CA SER A 32 0.25 -1.34 -14.01
C SER A 32 1.40 -0.37 -13.74
N GLY A 33 1.89 0.34 -14.75
CA GLY A 33 3.09 1.18 -14.67
C GLY A 33 4.37 0.42 -14.28
N LEU A 34 4.38 -0.92 -14.37
CA LEU A 34 5.51 -1.77 -14.04
C LEU A 34 6.37 -2.06 -15.28
N SER A 35 7.61 -2.51 -15.08
CA SER A 35 8.35 -3.17 -16.17
C SER A 35 7.71 -4.53 -16.50
N MET A 36 7.83 -5.00 -17.75
CA MET A 36 7.20 -6.26 -18.20
C MET A 36 7.58 -7.45 -17.30
N ASN A 37 8.86 -7.55 -16.93
CA ASN A 37 9.32 -8.59 -16.02
C ASN A 37 8.67 -8.47 -14.63
N ALA A 38 8.55 -7.26 -14.09
CA ALA A 38 7.90 -7.03 -12.79
C ALA A 38 6.38 -7.29 -12.84
N PHE A 39 5.72 -6.94 -13.95
CA PHE A 39 4.30 -7.24 -14.19
C PHE A 39 4.03 -8.74 -14.21
N ILE A 40 4.78 -9.50 -15.02
CA ILE A 40 4.67 -10.96 -15.10
C ILE A 40 5.02 -11.60 -13.75
N THR A 41 6.12 -11.18 -13.13
CA THR A 41 6.54 -11.72 -11.82
C THR A 41 5.48 -11.48 -10.75
N LYS A 42 4.89 -10.29 -10.69
CA LYS A 42 3.80 -9.96 -9.76
C LYS A 42 2.56 -10.84 -10.03
N GLY A 43 2.22 -11.08 -11.30
CA GLY A 43 1.09 -11.92 -11.68
C GLY A 43 1.28 -13.40 -11.35
N VAL A 44 2.50 -13.93 -11.53
CA VAL A 44 2.80 -15.36 -11.34
C VAL A 44 3.16 -15.70 -9.88
N LEU A 45 3.97 -14.88 -9.23
CA LEU A 45 4.53 -15.16 -7.90
C LEU A 45 3.86 -14.36 -6.78
N GLY A 46 2.89 -13.51 -7.11
CA GLY A 46 2.29 -12.55 -6.19
C GLY A 46 3.25 -11.39 -5.85
N SER A 47 2.71 -10.36 -5.21
CA SER A 47 3.53 -9.22 -4.77
C SER A 47 4.33 -9.56 -3.50
N LYS A 48 5.49 -10.21 -3.65
CA LYS A 48 6.62 -10.05 -2.71
C LYS A 48 7.49 -8.83 -3.10
N SER A 49 6.86 -7.82 -3.67
CA SER A 49 7.53 -6.59 -4.09
C SER A 49 7.82 -5.75 -2.86
N ARG A 50 9.09 -5.32 -2.69
CA ARG A 50 9.50 -4.38 -1.63
C ARG A 50 8.58 -3.15 -1.56
N ARG A 51 8.12 -2.66 -2.71
CA ARG A 51 7.18 -1.53 -2.81
C ARG A 51 5.86 -1.81 -2.07
N ALA A 52 5.30 -3.02 -2.14
CA ALA A 52 4.07 -3.37 -1.41
C ALA A 52 4.30 -3.45 0.11
N GLN A 53 5.53 -3.80 0.53
CA GLN A 53 5.92 -3.78 1.94
C GLN A 53 6.12 -2.33 2.43
N ASP A 54 6.76 -1.48 1.62
CA ASP A 54 6.98 -0.07 1.92
C ASP A 54 5.64 0.69 2.01
N GLU A 55 4.71 0.44 1.08
CA GLU A 55 3.34 0.98 1.10
C GLU A 55 2.59 0.58 2.38
N ARG A 56 2.66 -0.70 2.78
CA ARG A 56 2.06 -1.17 4.05
C ARG A 56 2.68 -0.52 5.27
N LEU A 57 3.98 -0.25 5.25
CA LEU A 57 4.67 0.41 6.35
C LEU A 57 4.27 1.89 6.46
N ILE A 58 4.08 2.57 5.33
CA ILE A 58 3.54 3.94 5.28
C ILE A 58 2.10 3.95 5.83
N LEU A 59 1.24 3.04 5.39
CA LEU A 59 -0.14 2.92 5.90
C LEU A 59 -0.17 2.67 7.42
N ALA A 60 0.71 1.81 7.93
CA ALA A 60 0.81 1.55 9.37
C ALA A 60 1.25 2.79 10.17
N ARG A 61 2.18 3.59 9.63
CA ARG A 61 2.59 4.86 10.25
C ARG A 61 1.44 5.87 10.28
N LEU A 62 0.75 6.05 9.16
CA LEU A 62 -0.44 6.93 9.10
C LEU A 62 -1.52 6.51 10.09
N LEU A 63 -1.75 5.19 10.24
CA LEU A 63 -2.72 4.66 11.20
C LEU A 63 -2.31 4.97 12.65
N GLN A 64 -1.03 4.83 12.97
CA GLN A 64 -0.49 5.17 14.29
C GLN A 64 -0.60 6.67 14.58
N ASP A 65 -0.29 7.51 13.61
CA ASP A 65 -0.35 8.96 13.76
C ASP A 65 -1.81 9.44 13.90
N ALA A 66 -2.75 8.88 13.14
CA ALA A 66 -4.18 9.16 13.30
C ALA A 66 -4.70 8.77 14.71
N GLY A 67 -4.23 7.65 15.25
CA GLY A 67 -4.54 7.24 16.64
C GLY A 67 -4.02 8.26 17.65
N ARG A 68 -2.74 8.66 17.55
CA ARG A 68 -2.13 9.66 18.44
C ARG A 68 -2.85 11.01 18.40
N ILE A 69 -3.31 11.44 17.23
CA ILE A 69 -4.08 12.69 17.11
C ILE A 69 -5.41 12.54 17.84
N ALA A 70 -6.13 11.43 17.63
CA ALA A 70 -7.39 11.17 18.32
C ALA A 70 -7.22 11.14 19.85
N ASP A 71 -6.17 10.49 20.35
CA ASP A 71 -5.87 10.44 21.78
C ASP A 71 -5.62 11.85 22.35
N ARG A 72 -4.80 12.67 21.67
CA ARG A 72 -4.53 14.06 22.09
C ARG A 72 -5.77 14.93 22.09
N LEU A 73 -6.62 14.80 21.07
CA LEU A 73 -7.88 15.53 20.97
C LEU A 73 -8.85 15.11 22.09
N HIS A 74 -8.86 13.82 22.42
CA HIS A 74 -9.64 13.30 23.54
C HIS A 74 -9.14 13.84 24.88
N ASP A 75 -7.82 13.81 25.13
CA ASP A 75 -7.21 14.36 26.34
C ASP A 75 -7.52 15.85 26.50
N MET A 76 -7.47 16.62 25.40
CA MET A 76 -7.86 18.03 25.39
C MET A 76 -9.34 18.23 25.72
N SER A 77 -10.21 17.33 25.24
CA SER A 77 -11.65 17.36 25.56
C SER A 77 -11.94 17.07 27.03
N LEU A 78 -11.10 16.26 27.70
CA LEU A 78 -11.27 15.91 29.11
C LEU A 78 -10.69 16.99 30.05
N ALA A 79 -9.68 17.74 29.59
CA ALA A 79 -9.07 18.83 30.33
C ALA A 79 -9.97 20.08 30.40
N ASP A 80 -10.86 20.24 29.42
CA ASP A 80 -11.82 21.35 29.38
C ASP A 80 -13.17 20.87 29.94
N ALA A 81 -13.67 21.50 31.00
CA ALA A 81 -14.89 21.07 31.70
C ALA A 81 -16.20 21.47 30.98
N SER A 82 -16.10 22.10 29.80
CA SER A 82 -17.23 22.44 28.93
C SER A 82 -17.62 21.28 28.02
N GLU A 83 -18.87 21.28 27.54
CA GLU A 83 -19.32 20.34 26.51
C GLU A 83 -18.34 20.31 25.32
N CYS A 84 -18.07 19.09 24.83
CA CYS A 84 -17.18 18.87 23.69
C CYS A 84 -17.62 19.73 22.50
N PRO A 85 -16.77 20.65 22.01
CA PRO A 85 -17.12 21.52 20.90
C PRO A 85 -17.56 20.69 19.68
N PRO A 86 -18.58 21.13 18.92
CA PRO A 86 -19.08 20.38 17.76
C PRO A 86 -17.97 20.13 16.73
N ASP A 87 -17.04 21.07 16.56
CA ASP A 87 -15.89 20.93 15.67
C ASP A 87 -14.91 19.84 16.14
N LEU A 88 -14.74 19.67 17.45
CA LEU A 88 -13.90 18.62 18.02
C LEU A 88 -14.50 17.24 17.80
N LYS A 89 -15.82 17.11 17.97
CA LYS A 89 -16.54 15.88 17.65
C LYS A 89 -16.42 15.53 16.17
N SER A 90 -16.61 16.52 15.27
CA SER A 90 -16.44 16.31 13.83
C SER A 90 -15.02 15.84 13.48
N ALA A 91 -14.00 16.44 14.08
CA ALA A 91 -12.61 16.03 13.84
C ALA A 91 -12.32 14.59 14.30
N LEU A 92 -12.92 14.15 15.41
CA LEU A 92 -12.80 12.77 15.88
C LEU A 92 -13.51 11.79 14.94
N ASP A 93 -14.69 12.15 14.43
CA ASP A 93 -15.42 11.34 13.45
C ASP A 93 -14.65 11.21 12.12
N ASP A 94 -14.06 12.31 11.63
CA ASP A 94 -13.20 12.29 10.44
C ASP A 94 -11.97 11.38 10.63
N LEU A 95 -11.33 11.44 11.80
CA LEU A 95 -10.22 10.55 12.14
C LEU A 95 -10.65 9.08 12.20
N ALA A 96 -11.85 8.78 12.70
CA ALA A 96 -12.39 7.43 12.70
C ALA A 96 -12.59 6.91 11.25
N GLN A 97 -13.10 7.75 10.35
CA GLN A 97 -13.24 7.40 8.93
C GLN A 97 -11.89 7.16 8.26
N ILE A 98 -10.90 8.03 8.51
CA ILE A 98 -9.54 7.88 7.98
C ILE A 98 -8.93 6.55 8.46
N ARG A 99 -9.06 6.21 9.75
CA ARG A 99 -8.56 4.95 10.31
C ARG A 99 -9.24 3.74 9.67
N ALA A 100 -10.55 3.79 9.47
CA ALA A 100 -11.28 2.71 8.81
C ALA A 100 -10.80 2.50 7.36
N ALA A 101 -10.59 3.58 6.60
CA ALA A 101 -10.04 3.53 5.25
C ALA A 101 -8.61 2.95 5.22
N LEU A 102 -7.75 3.34 6.16
CA LEU A 102 -6.39 2.81 6.28
C LEU A 102 -6.40 1.30 6.60
N LEU A 103 -7.29 0.85 7.51
CA LEU A 103 -7.46 -0.57 7.81
C LEU A 103 -7.93 -1.37 6.58
N ALA A 104 -8.89 -0.83 5.81
CA ALA A 104 -9.36 -1.44 4.58
C ALA A 104 -8.24 -1.56 3.52
N LEU A 105 -7.43 -0.51 3.32
CA LEU A 105 -6.27 -0.54 2.42
C LEU A 105 -5.21 -1.57 2.85
N MET A 106 -5.09 -1.82 4.15
CA MET A 106 -4.22 -2.87 4.71
C MET A 106 -4.84 -4.27 4.67
N GLY A 107 -6.07 -4.42 4.19
CA GLY A 107 -6.80 -5.70 4.14
C GLY A 107 -7.29 -6.18 5.53
N ARG A 108 -7.44 -5.26 6.48
CA ARG A 108 -7.95 -5.51 7.83
C ARG A 108 -9.39 -5.02 7.94
N ARG A 109 -10.16 -5.59 8.88
CA ARG A 109 -11.48 -5.05 9.20
C ARG A 109 -11.31 -3.77 10.03
N PRO A 110 -12.10 -2.72 9.76
CA PRO A 110 -12.11 -1.48 10.52
C PRO A 110 -12.54 -1.69 11.97
#